data_AF-A0AAV7DZ67-F1
#
_entry.id   AF-A0AAV7DZ67-F1
#
_cell.length_a   1.000
_cell.length_b   1.000
_cell.length_c   1.000
_cell.angle_alpha   90.00
_cell.angle_beta   90.00
_cell.angle_gamma   90.00
#
_symmetry.space_group_name_H-M   'P 1'
#
loop_
_entity.id
_entity.type
_entity.pdbx_description
1 polymer ?
#
loop_
_entity_poly.entity_id
_entity_poly.type
_entity_poly.pdbx_seq_one_letter_code
_entity_poly.pdbx_strand_id
1 'polypeptide(L)'
;MRSPASPVCTSPNLSSRSRLAPQVRNLVSPSSAVLSRPKICGVFCCHSLGSPPDSGPGRSFDPVSLFKSITDWADEIKERGMRQRRLLYNHDTWLAHRSSLRHVRHLSSSLSSRVILSLVPPVLVFTAFAAALAAYNTAVVANLLPGPFPVLRASSLPYQLTAPALALLLVFRTEASYSRYEEGRKVWARVMVGTADFAREVMGGVEEVDLDLKKALLSYIMAFPVALKCHVIYGSDIRQDLKSLLEEDDIGVILRSKHRPRCIIEFISQSLQLLHLDEAKRHIMESKISCFHDGIGACEQIIGIPIPLSYTRLTSRFLVLWHLTLPVILWDDCNWIVVPATFISAASLFCIEEVGVLIEEPFAMLALDELCKQVHESIQDAIAMEGVVKGQILSKKSSHSAHSQECSTNGRPSGT
;
A
#
# COMPACT_ATOMS: atom_id res chain seq x y z
N MET A 1 -34.63 86.74 -24.69
CA MET A 1 -35.54 87.29 -23.65
C MET A 1 -35.74 86.23 -22.55
N ARG A 2 -36.64 86.42 -21.58
CA ARG A 2 -36.63 85.71 -20.28
C ARG A 2 -37.03 84.22 -20.31
N SER A 3 -36.57 83.50 -19.28
CA SER A 3 -36.83 82.09 -18.86
C SER A 3 -38.15 81.95 -18.06
N PRO A 4 -38.51 80.80 -17.42
CA PRO A 4 -37.88 79.46 -17.32
C PRO A 4 -38.76 78.39 -18.06
N ALA A 5 -38.92 77.08 -17.76
CA ALA A 5 -38.52 76.07 -16.73
C ALA A 5 -38.76 74.66 -17.33
N SER A 6 -38.36 73.49 -16.79
CA SER A 6 -37.38 73.04 -15.76
C SER A 6 -37.08 71.52 -15.96
N PRO A 7 -35.95 70.93 -15.49
CA PRO A 7 -35.36 69.78 -16.21
C PRO A 7 -34.86 68.56 -15.37
N VAL A 8 -34.27 67.58 -16.09
CA VAL A 8 -33.33 66.49 -15.64
C VAL A 8 -33.96 65.30 -14.86
N CYS A 9 -33.59 64.00 -14.97
CA CYS A 9 -32.69 63.15 -15.80
C CYS A 9 -31.65 62.30 -15.01
N THR A 10 -31.55 61.01 -15.41
CA THR A 10 -30.37 60.11 -15.45
C THR A 10 -29.59 59.67 -14.19
N SER A 11 -29.33 58.36 -14.13
CA SER A 11 -28.36 57.63 -13.29
C SER A 11 -26.93 57.61 -13.86
N PRO A 12 -25.88 57.40 -13.03
CA PRO A 12 -24.85 56.38 -13.37
C PRO A 12 -24.29 55.59 -12.14
N ASN A 13 -23.10 54.98 -12.27
CA ASN A 13 -22.62 53.81 -11.50
C ASN A 13 -21.45 54.05 -10.49
N LEU A 14 -21.31 53.07 -9.57
CA LEU A 14 -20.07 52.43 -9.03
C LEU A 14 -19.23 53.01 -7.85
N SER A 15 -18.95 52.09 -6.89
CA SER A 15 -17.83 52.08 -5.89
C SER A 15 -17.99 52.99 -4.63
N SER A 16 -17.48 52.67 -3.41
CA SER A 16 -16.85 51.45 -2.84
C SER A 16 -16.93 51.41 -1.28
N ARG A 17 -16.83 50.20 -0.67
CA ARG A 17 -16.41 49.88 0.74
C ARG A 17 -17.25 50.48 1.93
N SER A 18 -17.48 49.83 3.09
CA SER A 18 -16.98 48.56 3.69
C SER A 18 -17.83 48.08 4.91
N ARG A 19 -17.67 46.79 5.31
CA ARG A 19 -18.05 46.12 6.61
C ARG A 19 -19.57 46.14 6.96
N LEU A 20 -20.24 45.01 7.25
CA LEU A 20 -20.00 44.08 8.37
C LEU A 20 -20.55 42.64 8.07
N ALA A 21 -20.44 41.71 9.04
CA ALA A 21 -20.51 40.25 8.83
C ALA A 21 -21.92 39.62 8.69
N PRO A 22 -22.04 38.46 8.02
CA PRO A 22 -23.28 37.66 7.95
C PRO A 22 -23.40 36.64 9.10
N GLN A 23 -24.62 36.25 9.46
CA GLN A 23 -24.87 35.02 10.22
C GLN A 23 -25.20 33.86 9.26
N VAL A 24 -24.53 32.72 9.47
CA VAL A 24 -24.87 31.43 8.86
C VAL A 24 -25.14 30.46 9.99
N ARG A 25 -26.25 29.69 9.91
CA ARG A 25 -26.60 28.69 10.94
C ARG A 25 -26.73 27.29 10.34
N ASN A 26 -25.97 26.38 10.93
CA ASN A 26 -26.21 24.94 11.02
C ASN A 26 -26.44 24.17 9.70
N LEU A 27 -25.34 23.75 9.08
CA LEU A 27 -25.28 22.49 8.34
C LEU A 27 -24.45 21.46 9.13
N VAL A 28 -24.76 20.18 8.96
CA VAL A 28 -24.30 19.09 9.84
C VAL A 28 -22.80 18.83 9.69
N SER A 29 -22.14 18.54 10.82
CA SER A 29 -20.70 18.31 10.90
C SER A 29 -20.25 17.03 10.18
N PRO A 30 -19.29 17.07 9.24
CA PRO A 30 -18.59 15.88 8.79
C PRO A 30 -17.68 15.37 9.91
N SER A 31 -17.70 14.06 10.18
CA SER A 31 -16.85 13.44 11.19
C SER A 31 -15.37 13.56 10.78
N SER A 32 -14.57 14.25 11.58
CA SER A 32 -13.13 14.36 11.33
C SER A 32 -12.44 13.04 11.67
N ALA A 33 -11.99 12.32 10.64
CA ALA A 33 -11.12 11.16 10.80
C ALA A 33 -9.77 11.61 11.43
N VAL A 34 -9.69 11.58 12.76
CA VAL A 34 -8.49 11.93 13.50
C VAL A 34 -7.42 10.88 13.22
N LEU A 35 -6.51 11.18 12.29
CA LEU A 35 -5.24 10.47 12.19
C LEU A 35 -4.52 10.62 13.54
N SER A 36 -4.52 9.55 14.32
CA SER A 36 -3.86 9.46 15.61
C SER A 36 -2.36 9.63 15.42
N ARG A 37 -1.85 10.84 15.70
CA ARG A 37 -0.40 11.12 15.70
C ARG A 37 0.26 10.14 16.68
N PRO A 38 1.28 9.35 16.26
CA PRO A 38 2.09 8.62 17.23
C PRO A 38 2.77 9.64 18.14
N LYS A 39 2.61 9.48 19.46
CA LYS A 39 3.28 10.33 20.44
C LYS A 39 4.78 9.99 20.44
N ILE A 40 5.58 10.79 19.74
CA ILE A 40 7.05 10.75 19.84
C ILE A 40 7.45 11.42 21.16
N CYS A 41 7.15 10.74 22.28
CA CYS A 41 7.56 11.14 23.63
C CYS A 41 7.37 9.94 24.56
N GLY A 42 8.46 9.42 25.17
CA GLY A 42 8.37 8.40 26.23
C GLY A 42 9.01 7.02 26.01
N VAL A 43 9.90 6.82 25.02
CA VAL A 43 10.60 5.52 24.85
C VAL A 43 11.52 5.17 26.04
N PHE A 44 11.89 6.15 26.88
CA PHE A 44 12.60 5.91 28.14
C PHE A 44 11.73 5.51 29.34
N CYS A 45 10.40 5.51 29.22
CA CYS A 45 9.47 5.27 30.35
C CYS A 45 8.34 4.29 29.98
N CYS A 46 8.66 3.02 29.73
CA CYS A 46 7.67 1.93 29.75
C CYS A 46 8.29 0.52 29.90
N HIS A 47 8.95 0.25 31.03
CA HIS A 47 9.06 -1.13 31.53
C HIS A 47 7.95 -1.39 32.55
N SER A 48 7.44 -2.62 32.60
CA SER A 48 6.37 -3.03 33.52
C SER A 48 6.75 -2.78 34.99
N LEU A 49 5.78 -2.38 35.82
CA LEU A 49 5.98 -2.03 37.22
C LEU A 49 6.10 -3.28 38.11
N GLY A 50 7.16 -4.07 37.90
CA GLY A 50 7.43 -5.32 38.61
C GLY A 50 8.60 -5.21 39.60
N SER A 51 8.32 -4.72 40.81
CA SER A 51 9.24 -4.61 41.97
C SER A 51 10.51 -3.74 41.78
N PRO A 52 10.99 -3.03 42.83
CA PRO A 52 12.26 -2.33 42.76
C PRO A 52 13.43 -3.34 42.78
N PRO A 53 14.41 -3.25 41.87
CA PRO A 53 15.65 -4.00 42.00
C PRO A 53 16.54 -3.35 43.07
N ASP A 54 17.24 -4.17 43.85
CA ASP A 54 18.18 -3.70 44.87
C ASP A 54 19.28 -2.80 44.31
N SER A 55 19.74 -1.85 45.11
CA SER A 55 20.72 -0.82 44.74
C SER A 55 22.15 -1.37 44.63
N GLY A 56 22.42 -2.14 43.58
CA GLY A 56 23.78 -2.58 43.20
C GLY A 56 24.56 -1.49 42.43
N PRO A 57 25.89 -1.40 42.61
CA PRO A 57 26.69 -0.33 42.02
C PRO A 57 27.02 -0.56 40.53
N GLY A 58 27.03 0.52 39.76
CA GLY A 58 27.75 0.61 38.47
C GLY A 58 27.25 -0.26 37.33
N ARG A 59 26.16 0.15 36.65
CA ARG A 59 25.88 -0.35 35.29
C ARG A 59 27.00 0.11 34.33
N SER A 60 27.88 -0.80 33.95
CA SER A 60 28.86 -0.58 32.87
C SER A 60 28.13 -0.29 31.56
N PHE A 61 28.54 0.79 30.88
CA PHE A 61 27.92 1.22 29.63
C PHE A 61 28.42 0.36 28.46
N ASP A 62 27.75 -0.78 28.20
CA ASP A 62 28.11 -1.67 27.10
C ASP A 62 27.60 -1.13 25.74
N PRO A 63 28.48 -0.69 24.82
CA PRO A 63 28.07 -0.17 23.52
C PRO A 63 27.44 -1.25 22.62
N VAL A 64 27.74 -2.54 22.83
CA VAL A 64 27.16 -3.64 22.04
C VAL A 64 25.68 -3.81 22.39
N SER A 65 25.33 -3.78 23.67
CA SER A 65 23.93 -3.78 24.13
C SER A 65 23.12 -2.60 23.58
N LEU A 66 23.72 -1.39 23.54
CA LEU A 66 23.07 -0.20 23.02
C LEU A 66 22.89 -0.24 21.50
N PHE A 67 23.91 -0.69 20.75
CA PHE A 67 23.80 -0.86 19.31
C PHE A 67 22.70 -1.88 18.95
N LYS A 68 22.67 -3.03 19.65
CA LYS A 68 21.61 -4.02 19.47
C LYS A 68 20.22 -3.44 19.79
N SER A 69 20.07 -2.67 20.87
CA SER A 69 18.79 -2.03 21.18
C SER A 69 18.32 -1.05 20.09
N ILE A 70 19.23 -0.49 19.30
CA ILE A 70 18.91 0.41 18.17
C ILE A 70 18.55 -0.40 16.92
N THR A 71 19.21 -1.53 16.64
CA THR A 71 18.82 -2.42 15.53
C THR A 71 17.46 -3.05 15.78
N ASP A 72 17.25 -3.63 16.96
CA ASP A 72 16.01 -4.33 17.33
C ASP A 72 14.80 -3.36 17.27
N TRP A 73 14.99 -2.10 17.66
CA TRP A 73 13.99 -1.02 17.53
C TRP A 73 13.69 -0.65 16.08
N ALA A 74 14.72 -0.56 15.22
CA ALA A 74 14.56 -0.22 13.81
C ALA A 74 13.81 -1.34 13.05
N ASP A 75 14.11 -2.60 13.36
CA ASP A 75 13.43 -3.75 12.78
C ASP A 75 11.98 -3.90 13.31
N GLU A 76 11.70 -3.55 14.57
CA GLU A 76 10.32 -3.43 15.07
C GLU A 76 9.54 -2.32 14.34
N ILE A 77 10.20 -1.24 13.88
CA ILE A 77 9.60 -0.23 13.00
C ILE A 77 9.39 -0.78 11.58
N LYS A 78 10.31 -1.59 11.04
CA LYS A 78 10.10 -2.28 9.76
C LYS A 78 8.86 -3.16 9.81
N GLU A 79 8.81 -4.08 10.78
CA GLU A 79 7.72 -5.04 10.94
C GLU A 79 6.35 -4.38 11.12
N ARG A 80 6.23 -3.40 12.03
CA ARG A 80 4.96 -2.70 12.27
C ARG A 80 4.43 -2.03 11.00
N GLY A 81 5.30 -1.50 10.14
CA GLY A 81 4.89 -0.88 8.89
C GLY A 81 4.58 -1.83 7.74
N MET A 82 4.89 -3.13 7.83
CA MET A 82 4.37 -4.15 6.89
C MET A 82 2.94 -4.56 7.25
N ARG A 83 2.61 -4.50 8.55
CA ARG A 83 1.29 -4.88 9.10
C ARG A 83 0.27 -3.73 9.09
N GLN A 84 0.63 -2.54 8.58
CA GLN A 84 -0.27 -1.40 8.45
C GLN A 84 -1.23 -1.60 7.27
N ARG A 85 -2.53 -1.68 7.56
CA ARG A 85 -3.59 -1.69 6.54
C ARG A 85 -3.54 -0.42 5.70
N ARG A 86 -3.70 -0.56 4.39
CA ARG A 86 -3.58 0.52 3.39
C ARG A 86 -4.92 0.79 2.73
N LEU A 87 -5.17 2.05 2.41
CA LEU A 87 -6.39 2.52 1.75
C LEU A 87 -6.13 2.80 0.26
N LEU A 88 -7.17 2.67 -0.56
CA LEU A 88 -7.12 3.10 -1.96
C LEU A 88 -7.15 4.63 -2.08
N TYR A 89 -6.59 5.15 -3.18
CA TYR A 89 -6.60 6.57 -3.49
C TYR A 89 -7.98 7.02 -4.01
N ASN A 90 -8.72 7.76 -3.20
CA ASN A 90 -9.91 8.50 -3.60
C ASN A 90 -9.56 9.83 -4.33
N HIS A 91 -10.55 10.62 -4.74
CA HIS A 91 -10.31 11.89 -5.44
C HIS A 91 -9.54 12.92 -4.58
N ASP A 92 -9.84 13.00 -3.28
CA ASP A 92 -9.22 13.97 -2.37
C ASP A 92 -7.75 13.66 -2.09
N THR A 93 -7.39 12.39 -1.94
CA THR A 93 -5.98 11.97 -1.83
C THR A 93 -5.22 12.25 -3.13
N TRP A 94 -5.84 12.07 -4.30
CA TRP A 94 -5.27 12.52 -5.58
C TRP A 94 -5.10 14.04 -5.69
N LEU A 95 -6.01 14.85 -5.14
CA LEU A 95 -5.83 16.31 -5.05
C LEU A 95 -4.69 16.67 -4.08
N ALA A 96 -4.66 16.06 -2.89
CA ALA A 96 -3.63 16.28 -1.89
C ALA A 96 -2.23 15.84 -2.36
N HIS A 97 -2.14 14.84 -3.25
CA HIS A 97 -0.91 14.35 -3.89
C HIS A 97 -0.42 15.24 -5.04
N ARG A 98 -1.33 15.93 -5.74
CA ARG A 98 -1.02 16.90 -6.81
C ARG A 98 -0.70 18.31 -6.29
N SER A 99 -1.04 18.62 -5.05
CA SER A 99 -0.74 19.91 -4.40
C SER A 99 0.78 20.18 -4.32
N SER A 100 1.21 21.38 -4.69
CA SER A 100 2.62 21.83 -4.58
C SER A 100 3.17 21.77 -3.14
N LEU A 101 2.30 21.90 -2.13
CA LEU A 101 2.66 21.74 -0.71
C LEU A 101 3.08 20.31 -0.35
N ARG A 102 2.94 19.34 -1.26
CA ARG A 102 3.46 17.97 -1.12
C ARG A 102 4.91 17.94 -0.66
N HIS A 103 5.79 18.74 -1.25
CA HIS A 103 7.23 18.71 -0.92
C HIS A 103 7.47 19.10 0.55
N VAL A 104 6.81 20.15 1.04
CA VAL A 104 6.88 20.60 2.44
C VAL A 104 6.26 19.56 3.39
N ARG A 105 5.12 18.97 3.00
CA ARG A 105 4.45 17.89 3.77
C ARG A 105 5.32 16.64 3.86
N HIS A 106 6.00 16.26 2.78
CA HIS A 106 6.91 15.11 2.75
C HIS A 106 8.13 15.40 3.63
N LEU A 107 8.79 16.55 3.45
CA LEU A 107 9.96 16.95 4.25
C LEU A 107 9.65 17.02 5.77
N SER A 108 8.48 17.54 6.15
CA SER A 108 8.06 17.60 7.56
C SER A 108 7.63 16.25 8.15
N SER A 109 7.20 15.29 7.31
CA SER A 109 6.88 13.92 7.74
C SER A 109 8.05 12.94 7.59
N SER A 110 9.17 13.34 6.97
CA SER A 110 10.38 12.52 6.80
C SER A 110 10.85 11.88 8.11
N LEU A 111 10.91 12.65 9.21
CA LEU A 111 11.34 12.16 10.53
C LEU A 111 10.32 11.22 11.22
N SER A 112 9.13 11.04 10.62
CA SER A 112 8.13 10.04 11.03
C SER A 112 7.94 8.94 9.98
N SER A 113 8.69 8.97 8.88
CA SER A 113 8.65 7.94 7.84
C SER A 113 9.38 6.69 8.32
N ARG A 114 8.72 5.53 8.26
CA ARG A 114 9.34 4.21 8.51
C ARG A 114 10.67 4.07 7.77
N VAL A 115 10.70 4.47 6.48
CA VAL A 115 11.86 4.31 5.60
C VAL A 115 13.07 5.11 6.08
N ILE A 116 12.86 6.21 6.81
CA ILE A 116 13.95 7.07 7.31
C ILE A 116 14.34 6.64 8.73
N LEU A 117 13.37 6.21 9.54
CA LEU A 117 13.63 5.65 10.87
C LEU A 117 14.40 4.31 10.79
N SER A 118 14.14 3.48 9.79
CA SER A 118 14.84 2.20 9.60
C SER A 118 16.29 2.33 9.10
N LEU A 119 16.67 3.51 8.61
CA LEU A 119 18.05 3.84 8.21
C LEU A 119 18.93 4.31 9.38
N VAL A 120 18.35 4.56 10.56
CA VAL A 120 19.09 5.07 11.72
C VAL A 120 20.29 4.18 12.08
N PRO A 121 20.19 2.83 12.18
CA PRO A 121 21.36 2.00 12.51
C PRO A 121 22.53 2.12 11.52
N PRO A 122 22.39 1.89 10.19
CA PRO A 122 23.52 1.99 9.28
C PRO A 122 24.04 3.43 9.14
N VAL A 123 23.16 4.44 9.03
CA VAL A 123 23.60 5.84 8.88
C VAL A 123 24.35 6.32 10.12
N LEU A 124 23.93 5.92 11.33
CA LEU A 124 24.65 6.21 12.57
C LEU A 124 26.04 5.58 12.57
N VAL A 125 26.18 4.31 12.16
CA VAL A 125 27.48 3.61 12.10
C VAL A 125 28.45 4.31 11.14
N PHE A 126 28.06 4.61 9.90
CA PHE A 126 28.95 5.27 8.94
C PHE A 126 29.27 6.72 9.33
N THR A 127 28.32 7.45 9.93
CA THR A 127 28.55 8.82 10.41
C THR A 127 29.47 8.83 11.64
N ALA A 128 29.31 7.88 12.56
CA ALA A 128 30.21 7.73 13.71
C ALA A 128 31.62 7.33 13.27
N PHE A 129 31.75 6.44 12.29
CA PHE A 129 33.05 6.09 11.69
C PHE A 129 33.72 7.30 11.03
N ALA A 130 32.99 8.08 10.24
CA ALA A 130 33.50 9.32 9.64
C ALA A 130 33.93 10.36 10.71
N ALA A 131 33.19 10.48 11.80
CA ALA A 131 33.55 11.35 12.92
C ALA A 131 34.81 10.86 13.67
N ALA A 132 34.95 9.55 13.88
CA ALA A 132 36.16 8.96 14.48
C ALA A 132 37.39 9.18 13.59
N LEU A 133 37.24 9.03 12.27
CA LEU A 133 38.31 9.30 11.31
C LEU A 133 38.70 10.78 11.27
N ALA A 134 37.72 11.69 11.25
CA ALA A 134 37.97 13.13 11.28
C ALA A 134 38.68 13.56 12.58
N ALA A 135 38.29 12.99 13.72
CA ALA A 135 38.95 13.21 15.00
C ALA A 135 40.40 12.66 15.01
N TYR A 136 40.62 11.45 14.50
CA TYR A 136 41.96 10.87 14.34
C TYR A 136 42.86 11.75 13.45
N ASN A 137 42.42 12.11 12.25
CA ASN A 137 43.22 12.93 11.33
C ASN A 137 43.50 14.32 11.90
N THR A 138 42.54 14.91 12.64
CA THR A 138 42.76 16.17 13.37
C THR A 138 43.82 16.00 14.46
N ALA A 139 43.79 14.91 15.23
CA ALA A 139 44.78 14.64 16.27
C ALA A 139 46.20 14.38 15.71
N VAL A 140 46.30 13.74 14.54
CA VAL A 140 47.57 13.62 13.80
C VAL A 140 48.08 15.00 13.37
N VAL A 141 47.26 15.79 12.65
CA VAL A 141 47.65 17.10 12.12
C VAL A 141 48.00 18.10 13.22
N ALA A 142 47.34 18.02 14.37
CA ALA A 142 47.62 18.84 15.54
C ALA A 142 48.79 18.33 16.42
N ASN A 143 49.46 17.22 16.03
CA ASN A 143 50.56 16.58 16.75
C ASN A 143 50.20 16.12 18.19
N LEU A 144 48.93 15.77 18.44
CA LEU A 144 48.48 15.23 19.73
C LEU A 144 48.86 13.75 19.93
N LEU A 145 49.19 13.03 18.86
CA LEU A 145 49.53 11.61 18.90
C LEU A 145 51.05 11.40 18.88
N PRO A 146 51.64 10.78 19.92
CA PRO A 146 53.09 10.56 19.98
C PRO A 146 53.52 9.40 19.08
N GLY A 147 53.97 9.71 17.86
CA GLY A 147 54.56 8.75 16.93
C GLY A 147 54.38 9.13 15.45
N PRO A 148 54.98 8.37 14.52
CA PRO A 148 54.85 8.59 13.07
C PRO A 148 53.50 8.09 12.53
N PHE A 149 52.39 8.52 13.13
CA PHE A 149 51.04 8.17 12.69
C PHE A 149 50.70 8.90 11.37
N PRO A 150 50.37 8.19 10.28
CA PRO A 150 50.01 8.84 9.02
C PRO A 150 48.59 9.40 9.10
N VAL A 151 48.36 10.54 8.42
CA VAL A 151 47.01 11.01 8.09
C VAL A 151 46.36 9.97 7.18
N LEU A 152 45.19 9.47 7.56
CA LEU A 152 44.42 8.50 6.79
C LEU A 152 43.69 9.23 5.66
N ARG A 153 44.26 9.15 4.46
CA ARG A 153 43.74 9.74 3.22
C ARG A 153 44.00 8.86 2.01
N ALA A 154 43.19 8.98 0.96
CA ALA A 154 43.34 8.23 -0.29
C ALA A 154 42.84 9.04 -1.50
N SER A 155 43.35 8.72 -2.69
CA SER A 155 42.93 9.38 -3.94
C SER A 155 41.43 9.17 -4.21
N SER A 156 40.77 10.18 -4.77
CA SER A 156 39.37 10.11 -5.21
C SER A 156 39.17 9.44 -6.58
N LEU A 157 40.24 9.13 -7.32
CA LEU A 157 40.15 8.49 -8.64
C LEU A 157 39.39 7.14 -8.63
N PRO A 158 39.60 6.20 -7.68
CA PRO A 158 38.82 4.97 -7.63
C PRO A 158 37.31 5.25 -7.52
N TYR A 159 36.92 6.29 -6.78
CA TYR A 159 35.52 6.65 -6.56
C TYR A 159 34.89 7.27 -7.80
N GLN A 160 35.63 8.13 -8.53
CA GLN A 160 35.18 8.65 -9.82
C GLN A 160 34.88 7.51 -10.82
N LEU A 161 35.71 6.46 -10.82
CA LEU A 161 35.53 5.29 -11.69
C LEU A 161 34.38 4.37 -11.26
N THR A 162 34.11 4.25 -9.96
CA THR A 162 33.22 3.21 -9.42
C THR A 162 31.86 3.71 -8.90
N ALA A 163 31.68 5.03 -8.72
CA ALA A 163 30.40 5.62 -8.35
C ALA A 163 29.30 5.40 -9.41
N PRO A 164 29.58 5.47 -10.74
CA PRO A 164 28.60 5.11 -11.76
C PRO A 164 28.15 3.65 -11.66
N ALA A 165 29.05 2.73 -11.29
CA ALA A 165 28.72 1.33 -11.09
C ALA A 165 27.83 1.11 -9.85
N LEU A 166 28.08 1.82 -8.74
CA LEU A 166 27.22 1.77 -7.56
C LEU A 166 25.82 2.32 -7.86
N ALA A 167 25.73 3.46 -8.55
CA ALA A 167 24.46 4.04 -8.97
C ALA A 167 23.67 3.08 -9.88
N LEU A 168 24.34 2.45 -10.84
CA LEU A 168 23.71 1.49 -11.76
C LEU A 168 23.22 0.22 -11.04
N LEU A 169 23.99 -0.31 -10.08
CA LEU A 169 23.60 -1.45 -9.24
C LEU A 169 22.40 -1.14 -8.33
N LEU A 170 22.27 0.10 -7.86
CA LEU A 170 21.09 0.54 -7.10
C LEU A 170 19.86 0.69 -8.02
N VAL A 171 20.00 1.36 -9.17
CA VAL A 171 18.90 1.58 -10.13
C VAL A 171 18.33 0.24 -10.63
N PHE A 172 19.18 -0.67 -11.12
CA PHE A 172 18.74 -1.98 -11.59
C PHE A 172 18.13 -2.84 -10.47
N ARG A 173 18.59 -2.72 -9.21
CA ARG A 173 17.93 -3.35 -8.05
C ARG A 173 16.53 -2.78 -7.82
N THR A 174 16.36 -1.45 -7.85
CA THR A 174 15.03 -0.84 -7.69
C THR A 174 14.08 -1.19 -8.84
N GLU A 175 14.58 -1.29 -10.07
CA GLU A 175 13.79 -1.67 -11.25
C GLU A 175 13.33 -3.13 -11.18
N ALA A 176 14.21 -4.06 -10.80
CA ALA A 176 13.84 -5.46 -10.59
C ALA A 176 12.77 -5.62 -9.49
N SER A 177 12.87 -4.82 -8.41
CA SER A 177 11.87 -4.77 -7.35
C SER A 177 10.54 -4.18 -7.86
N TYR A 178 10.59 -3.10 -8.63
CA TYR A 178 9.41 -2.46 -9.21
C TYR A 178 8.66 -3.34 -10.21
N SER A 179 9.38 -4.06 -11.08
CA SER A 179 8.80 -5.01 -12.02
C SER A 179 8.01 -6.12 -11.31
N ARG A 180 8.59 -6.68 -10.24
CA ARG A 180 7.97 -7.65 -9.32
C ARG A 180 6.76 -7.08 -8.57
N TYR A 181 6.82 -5.82 -8.13
CA TYR A 181 5.66 -5.14 -7.53
C TYR A 181 4.50 -5.00 -8.52
N GLU A 182 4.81 -4.57 -9.73
CA GLU A 182 3.85 -4.40 -10.83
C GLU A 182 3.25 -5.74 -11.29
N GLU A 183 4.02 -6.84 -11.24
CA GLU A 183 3.52 -8.20 -11.45
C GLU A 183 2.51 -8.61 -10.35
N GLY A 184 2.85 -8.44 -9.07
CA GLY A 184 1.95 -8.72 -7.95
C GLY A 184 0.64 -7.93 -8.04
N ARG A 185 0.72 -6.65 -8.44
CA ARG A 185 -0.46 -5.81 -8.71
C ARG A 185 -1.32 -6.36 -9.85
N LYS A 186 -0.71 -6.84 -10.93
CA LYS A 186 -1.41 -7.46 -12.08
C LYS A 186 -2.04 -8.82 -11.74
N VAL A 187 -1.38 -9.64 -10.92
CA VAL A 187 -1.94 -10.90 -10.40
C VAL A 187 -3.17 -10.61 -9.56
N TRP A 188 -3.06 -9.70 -8.58
CA TRP A 188 -4.19 -9.36 -7.71
C TRP A 188 -5.38 -8.77 -8.47
N ALA A 189 -5.12 -7.88 -9.44
CA ALA A 189 -6.18 -7.33 -10.28
C ALA A 189 -6.92 -8.41 -11.09
N ARG A 190 -6.21 -9.43 -11.61
CA ARG A 190 -6.84 -10.58 -12.29
C ARG A 190 -7.70 -11.40 -11.35
N VAL A 191 -7.25 -11.67 -10.12
CA VAL A 191 -8.06 -12.35 -9.10
C VAL A 191 -9.35 -11.58 -8.80
N MET A 192 -9.26 -10.26 -8.63
CA MET A 192 -10.43 -9.43 -8.33
C MET A 192 -11.45 -9.42 -9.49
N VAL A 193 -10.98 -9.29 -10.73
CA VAL A 193 -11.86 -9.38 -11.93
C VAL A 193 -12.47 -10.76 -12.07
N GLY A 194 -11.68 -11.83 -11.96
CA GLY A 194 -12.16 -13.21 -12.05
C GLY A 194 -13.19 -13.55 -10.97
N THR A 195 -13.06 -12.98 -9.77
CA THR A 195 -14.05 -13.12 -8.68
C THR A 195 -15.38 -12.49 -9.06
N ALA A 196 -15.37 -11.25 -9.58
CA ALA A 196 -16.58 -10.55 -10.00
C ALA A 196 -17.24 -11.22 -11.23
N ASP A 197 -16.46 -11.67 -12.21
CA ASP A 197 -16.99 -12.38 -13.38
C ASP A 197 -17.58 -13.74 -13.03
N PHE A 198 -16.98 -14.49 -12.11
CA PHE A 198 -17.54 -15.77 -11.67
C PHE A 198 -18.82 -15.58 -10.85
N ALA A 199 -18.86 -14.59 -9.95
CA ALA A 199 -20.09 -14.22 -9.25
C ALA A 199 -21.21 -13.83 -10.23
N ARG A 200 -20.89 -13.02 -11.26
CA ARG A 200 -21.83 -12.63 -12.32
C ARG A 200 -22.35 -13.82 -13.14
N GLU A 201 -21.50 -14.81 -13.42
CA GLU A 201 -21.89 -16.06 -14.10
C GLU A 201 -22.84 -16.90 -13.22
N VAL A 202 -22.57 -17.01 -11.90
CA VAL A 202 -23.45 -17.66 -10.93
C VAL A 202 -24.80 -16.94 -10.81
N MET A 203 -24.81 -15.61 -10.82
CA MET A 203 -26.04 -14.81 -10.79
C MET A 203 -26.93 -15.09 -12.00
N GLY A 204 -26.38 -15.04 -13.22
CA GLY A 204 -27.16 -15.24 -14.46
C GLY A 204 -27.43 -16.69 -14.84
N GLY A 205 -26.57 -17.64 -14.44
CA GLY A 205 -26.64 -19.04 -14.85
C GLY A 205 -27.53 -19.93 -13.98
N VAL A 206 -27.62 -19.63 -12.67
CA VAL A 206 -28.33 -20.43 -11.66
C VAL A 206 -29.77 -19.98 -11.47
N GLU A 207 -30.69 -20.94 -11.50
CA GLU A 207 -32.14 -20.75 -11.44
C GLU A 207 -32.65 -20.42 -10.03
N GLU A 208 -33.87 -19.89 -9.94
CA GLU A 208 -34.50 -19.45 -8.67
C GLU A 208 -34.98 -20.61 -7.77
N VAL A 209 -34.75 -21.86 -8.17
CA VAL A 209 -35.01 -23.05 -7.35
C VAL A 209 -33.90 -23.27 -6.32
N ASP A 210 -32.63 -23.17 -6.74
CA ASP A 210 -31.46 -23.46 -5.90
C ASP A 210 -30.98 -22.22 -5.10
N LEU A 211 -31.90 -21.36 -4.66
CA LEU A 211 -31.59 -20.02 -4.13
C LEU A 211 -30.62 -19.99 -2.94
N ASP A 212 -30.69 -20.96 -2.03
CA ASP A 212 -29.80 -21.01 -0.86
C ASP A 212 -28.40 -21.53 -1.21
N LEU A 213 -28.30 -22.50 -2.13
CA LEU A 213 -27.01 -22.96 -2.67
C LEU A 213 -26.36 -21.88 -3.56
N LYS A 214 -27.16 -21.08 -4.30
CA LYS A 214 -26.72 -19.88 -5.02
C LYS A 214 -26.10 -18.85 -4.07
N LYS A 215 -26.71 -18.59 -2.90
CA LYS A 215 -26.15 -17.70 -1.86
C LYS A 215 -24.84 -18.24 -1.30
N ALA A 216 -24.80 -19.52 -0.91
CA ALA A 216 -23.59 -20.15 -0.36
C ALA A 216 -22.42 -20.10 -1.37
N LEU A 217 -22.67 -20.45 -2.63
CA LEU A 217 -21.68 -20.38 -3.71
C LEU A 217 -21.14 -18.95 -3.92
N LEU A 218 -22.01 -17.94 -3.95
CA LEU A 218 -21.60 -16.54 -4.04
C LEU A 218 -20.76 -16.12 -2.82
N SER A 219 -21.11 -16.58 -1.61
CA SER A 219 -20.34 -16.33 -0.40
C SER A 219 -18.95 -16.99 -0.42
N TYR A 220 -18.82 -18.24 -0.89
CA TYR A 220 -17.51 -18.88 -1.09
C TYR A 220 -16.67 -18.14 -2.16
N ILE A 221 -17.28 -17.69 -3.25
CA ILE A 221 -16.60 -16.88 -4.29
C ILE A 221 -16.08 -15.56 -3.69
N MET A 222 -16.87 -14.85 -2.87
CA MET A 222 -16.42 -13.63 -2.18
C MET A 222 -15.38 -13.91 -1.09
N ALA A 223 -15.42 -15.08 -0.45
CA ALA A 223 -14.45 -15.50 0.56
C ALA A 223 -13.09 -15.90 -0.02
N PHE A 224 -13.03 -16.38 -1.28
CA PHE A 224 -11.78 -16.77 -1.94
C PHE A 224 -10.67 -15.70 -1.92
N PRO A 225 -10.86 -14.46 -2.39
CA PRO A 225 -9.81 -13.44 -2.35
C PRO A 225 -9.42 -13.04 -0.93
N VAL A 226 -10.34 -13.12 0.05
CA VAL A 226 -10.03 -12.85 1.46
C VAL A 226 -9.16 -13.96 2.05
N ALA A 227 -9.46 -15.23 1.76
CA ALA A 227 -8.61 -16.34 2.16
C ALA A 227 -7.23 -16.29 1.46
N LEU A 228 -7.18 -15.91 0.18
CA LEU A 228 -5.92 -15.70 -0.54
C LEU A 228 -5.11 -14.56 0.09
N LYS A 229 -5.76 -13.43 0.47
CA LYS A 229 -5.12 -12.34 1.22
C LYS A 229 -4.46 -12.85 2.50
N CYS A 230 -5.18 -13.65 3.28
CA CYS A 230 -4.68 -14.25 4.52
C CYS A 230 -3.68 -15.41 4.32
N HIS A 231 -3.45 -15.83 3.08
CA HIS A 231 -2.39 -16.78 2.68
C HIS A 231 -1.12 -16.03 2.21
N VAL A 232 -1.27 -14.84 1.61
CA VAL A 232 -0.15 -14.01 1.12
C VAL A 232 0.39 -12.98 2.11
N ILE A 233 -0.40 -12.55 3.11
CA ILE A 233 0.03 -11.62 4.17
C ILE A 233 0.23 -12.35 5.50
N TYR A 234 1.45 -12.26 6.05
CA TYR A 234 1.76 -12.76 7.37
C TYR A 234 1.03 -11.98 8.48
N GLY A 235 0.47 -12.71 9.46
CA GLY A 235 -0.20 -12.12 10.62
C GLY A 235 -1.68 -11.73 10.42
N SER A 236 -2.30 -12.09 9.29
CA SER A 236 -3.75 -11.94 9.09
C SER A 236 -4.54 -13.01 9.87
N ASP A 237 -5.59 -12.61 10.60
CA ASP A 237 -6.54 -13.55 11.19
C ASP A 237 -7.67 -13.89 10.19
N ILE A 238 -7.53 -15.03 9.53
CA ILE A 238 -8.52 -15.53 8.58
C ILE A 238 -9.87 -15.89 9.24
N ARG A 239 -9.93 -16.20 10.55
CA ARG A 239 -11.22 -16.40 11.24
C ARG A 239 -11.95 -15.06 11.32
N GLN A 240 -11.26 -14.03 11.79
CA GLN A 240 -11.86 -12.69 11.92
C GLN A 240 -12.29 -12.15 10.54
N ASP A 241 -11.44 -12.27 9.52
CA ASP A 241 -11.69 -11.68 8.21
C ASP A 241 -12.73 -12.46 7.36
N LEU A 242 -13.00 -13.76 7.65
CA LEU A 242 -14.06 -14.53 6.97
C LEU A 242 -15.42 -14.54 7.71
N LYS A 243 -15.47 -14.13 8.98
CA LYS A 243 -16.68 -14.22 9.83
C LYS A 243 -17.89 -13.42 9.33
N SER A 244 -17.70 -12.45 8.44
CA SER A 244 -18.80 -11.71 7.78
C SER A 244 -19.26 -12.31 6.45
N LEU A 245 -18.65 -13.42 6.01
CA LEU A 245 -18.89 -14.05 4.71
C LEU A 245 -19.37 -15.50 4.82
N LEU A 246 -18.85 -16.27 5.78
CA LEU A 246 -19.09 -17.70 5.93
C LEU A 246 -19.55 -18.06 7.36
N GLU A 247 -20.19 -19.22 7.49
CA GLU A 247 -20.60 -19.76 8.79
C GLU A 247 -19.39 -20.33 9.58
N GLU A 248 -19.48 -20.37 10.92
CA GLU A 248 -18.34 -20.76 11.78
C GLU A 248 -17.93 -22.24 11.59
N ASP A 249 -18.83 -23.10 11.10
CA ASP A 249 -18.53 -24.50 10.78
C ASP A 249 -17.69 -24.62 9.50
N ASP A 250 -18.03 -23.89 8.43
CA ASP A 250 -17.20 -23.81 7.20
C ASP A 250 -15.83 -23.22 7.51
N ILE A 251 -15.79 -22.13 8.30
CA ILE A 251 -14.54 -21.54 8.79
C ILE A 251 -13.75 -22.58 9.62
N GLY A 252 -14.44 -23.42 10.39
CA GLY A 252 -13.86 -24.56 11.10
C GLY A 252 -13.19 -25.59 10.19
N VAL A 253 -13.77 -25.88 9.01
CA VAL A 253 -13.16 -26.76 7.99
C VAL A 253 -11.97 -26.06 7.31
N ILE A 254 -12.13 -24.80 6.89
CA ILE A 254 -11.09 -24.00 6.22
C ILE A 254 -9.85 -23.85 7.12
N LEU A 255 -10.03 -23.64 8.43
CA LEU A 255 -8.94 -23.53 9.40
C LEU A 255 -8.20 -24.86 9.64
N ARG A 256 -8.84 -26.01 9.47
CA ARG A 256 -8.21 -27.34 9.54
C ARG A 256 -7.40 -27.65 8.28
N SER A 257 -7.70 -27.02 7.14
CA SER A 257 -6.95 -27.22 5.90
C SER A 257 -5.57 -26.56 5.95
N LYS A 258 -4.55 -27.30 5.50
CA LYS A 258 -3.18 -26.78 5.30
C LYS A 258 -3.13 -25.67 4.24
N HIS A 259 -4.03 -25.69 3.25
CA HIS A 259 -4.03 -24.75 2.13
C HIS A 259 -5.42 -24.09 1.99
N ARG A 260 -5.61 -23.00 2.73
CA ARG A 260 -6.93 -22.40 2.96
C ARG A 260 -7.63 -21.87 1.69
N PRO A 261 -6.95 -21.15 0.75
CA PRO A 261 -7.60 -20.72 -0.49
C PRO A 261 -8.10 -21.87 -1.37
N ARG A 262 -7.32 -22.94 -1.47
CA ARG A 262 -7.69 -24.17 -2.21
C ARG A 262 -8.84 -24.92 -1.52
N CYS A 263 -8.96 -24.82 -0.20
CA CYS A 263 -10.12 -25.35 0.53
C CYS A 263 -11.43 -24.65 0.10
N ILE A 264 -11.39 -23.33 -0.12
CA ILE A 264 -12.57 -22.59 -0.61
C ILE A 264 -12.88 -22.94 -2.07
N ILE A 265 -11.86 -23.17 -2.91
CA ILE A 265 -12.08 -23.71 -4.26
C ILE A 265 -12.80 -25.07 -4.22
N GLU A 266 -12.49 -25.94 -3.27
CA GLU A 266 -13.21 -27.22 -3.09
C GLU A 266 -14.70 -26.97 -2.73
N PHE A 267 -15.00 -26.10 -1.77
CA PHE A 267 -16.38 -25.70 -1.44
C PHE A 267 -17.15 -25.16 -2.66
N ILE A 268 -16.50 -24.35 -3.50
CA ILE A 268 -17.05 -23.84 -4.76
C ILE A 268 -17.33 -25.00 -5.74
N SER A 269 -16.38 -25.90 -5.93
CA SER A 269 -16.51 -27.02 -6.89
C SER A 269 -17.61 -28.00 -6.47
N GLN A 270 -17.67 -28.38 -5.19
CA GLN A 270 -18.75 -29.22 -4.65
C GLN A 270 -20.12 -28.54 -4.77
N SER A 271 -20.18 -27.22 -4.55
CA SER A 271 -21.42 -26.45 -4.76
C SER A 271 -21.89 -26.46 -6.22
N LEU A 272 -20.99 -26.41 -7.22
CA LEU A 272 -21.35 -26.53 -8.65
C LEU A 272 -21.86 -27.93 -9.04
N GLN A 273 -21.41 -28.98 -8.33
CA GLN A 273 -21.89 -30.35 -8.57
C GLN A 273 -23.30 -30.57 -8.01
N LEU A 274 -23.64 -29.92 -6.90
CA LEU A 274 -24.95 -30.00 -6.25
C LEU A 274 -26.04 -29.13 -6.93
N LEU A 275 -25.66 -28.14 -7.74
CA LEU A 275 -26.60 -27.28 -8.48
C LEU A 275 -27.22 -28.00 -9.69
N HIS A 276 -28.51 -27.75 -9.95
CA HIS A 276 -29.25 -28.24 -11.11
C HIS A 276 -28.90 -27.45 -12.38
N LEU A 277 -27.70 -27.72 -12.91
CA LEU A 277 -27.18 -27.10 -14.11
C LEU A 277 -27.09 -28.09 -15.28
N ASP A 278 -27.45 -27.58 -16.46
CA ASP A 278 -27.07 -28.15 -17.75
C ASP A 278 -25.55 -28.33 -17.87
N GLU A 279 -25.11 -29.34 -18.60
CA GLU A 279 -23.71 -29.75 -18.68
C GLU A 279 -22.84 -28.67 -19.34
N ALA A 280 -23.34 -27.97 -20.36
CA ALA A 280 -22.62 -26.86 -20.98
C ALA A 280 -22.50 -25.66 -20.01
N LYS A 281 -23.55 -25.34 -19.24
CA LYS A 281 -23.46 -24.33 -18.16
C LYS A 281 -22.41 -24.74 -17.11
N ARG A 282 -22.46 -25.99 -16.62
CA ARG A 282 -21.55 -26.47 -15.57
C ARG A 282 -20.09 -26.34 -16.01
N HIS A 283 -19.74 -26.80 -17.22
CA HIS A 283 -18.37 -26.65 -17.73
C HIS A 283 -17.92 -25.19 -17.93
N ILE A 284 -18.81 -24.28 -18.34
CA ILE A 284 -18.49 -22.83 -18.40
C ILE A 284 -18.14 -22.30 -17.00
N MET A 285 -18.89 -22.71 -15.97
CA MET A 285 -18.68 -22.26 -14.59
C MET A 285 -17.43 -22.91 -13.95
N GLU A 286 -17.21 -24.22 -14.18
CA GLU A 286 -15.98 -24.92 -13.79
C GLU A 286 -14.74 -24.29 -14.42
N SER A 287 -14.81 -23.84 -15.68
CA SER A 287 -13.67 -23.17 -16.35
C SER A 287 -13.23 -21.87 -15.66
N LYS A 288 -14.10 -21.22 -14.87
CA LYS A 288 -13.74 -20.03 -14.08
C LYS A 288 -12.84 -20.38 -12.89
N ILE A 289 -12.94 -21.59 -12.34
CA ILE A 289 -12.13 -22.06 -11.20
C ILE A 289 -10.63 -22.05 -11.55
N SER A 290 -10.28 -22.31 -12.81
CA SER A 290 -8.90 -22.20 -13.31
C SER A 290 -8.27 -20.83 -12.99
N CYS A 291 -9.02 -19.73 -13.10
CA CYS A 291 -8.53 -18.39 -12.79
C CYS A 291 -8.16 -18.23 -11.29
N PHE A 292 -8.84 -18.94 -10.40
CA PHE A 292 -8.53 -18.96 -8.96
C PHE A 292 -7.28 -19.81 -8.68
N HIS A 293 -7.09 -20.93 -9.39
CA HIS A 293 -5.85 -21.71 -9.32
C HIS A 293 -4.64 -20.94 -9.88
N ASP A 294 -4.77 -20.28 -11.02
CA ASP A 294 -3.75 -19.39 -11.59
C ASP A 294 -3.41 -18.25 -10.62
N GLY A 295 -4.43 -17.69 -9.94
CA GLY A 295 -4.30 -16.65 -8.93
C GLY A 295 -3.52 -17.11 -7.69
N ILE A 296 -3.77 -18.33 -7.19
CA ILE A 296 -2.95 -18.96 -6.13
C ILE A 296 -1.51 -19.12 -6.63
N GLY A 297 -1.32 -19.83 -7.75
CA GLY A 297 0.01 -20.21 -8.23
C GLY A 297 0.92 -19.01 -8.50
N ALA A 298 0.37 -17.95 -9.12
CA ALA A 298 1.13 -16.72 -9.35
C ALA A 298 1.43 -15.94 -8.06
N CYS A 299 0.51 -15.91 -7.09
CA CYS A 299 0.79 -15.32 -5.77
C CYS A 299 1.88 -16.09 -5.01
N GLU A 300 1.81 -17.42 -4.99
CA GLU A 300 2.80 -18.29 -4.33
C GLU A 300 4.17 -18.22 -5.02
N GLN A 301 4.21 -18.20 -6.35
CA GLN A 301 5.44 -17.98 -7.13
C GLN A 301 6.10 -16.66 -6.75
N ILE A 302 5.34 -15.56 -6.71
CA ILE A 302 5.88 -14.24 -6.35
C ILE A 302 6.47 -14.27 -4.93
N ILE A 303 5.76 -14.84 -3.94
CA ILE A 303 6.25 -14.85 -2.55
C ILE A 303 7.46 -15.78 -2.38
N GLY A 304 7.38 -17.00 -2.92
CA GLY A 304 8.37 -18.05 -2.71
C GLY A 304 9.67 -17.86 -3.50
N ILE A 305 9.66 -17.09 -4.60
CA ILE A 305 10.83 -16.87 -5.47
C ILE A 305 11.21 -15.39 -5.41
N PRO A 306 12.18 -14.99 -4.56
CA PRO A 306 12.67 -13.61 -4.45
C PRO A 306 13.63 -13.23 -5.60
N ILE A 307 14.08 -11.97 -5.63
CA ILE A 307 15.13 -11.53 -6.57
C ILE A 307 16.42 -12.32 -6.30
N PRO A 308 17.19 -12.75 -7.32
CA PRO A 308 18.38 -13.58 -7.13
C PRO A 308 19.33 -13.08 -6.05
N LEU A 309 19.49 -13.86 -4.96
CA LEU A 309 20.18 -13.43 -3.74
C LEU A 309 21.64 -13.01 -3.95
N SER A 310 22.31 -13.51 -4.99
CA SER A 310 23.66 -13.06 -5.38
C SER A 310 23.68 -11.58 -5.73
N TYR A 311 22.60 -11.07 -6.34
CA TYR A 311 22.48 -9.68 -6.77
C TYR A 311 22.20 -8.74 -5.59
N THR A 312 21.24 -9.08 -4.73
CA THR A 312 20.94 -8.28 -3.52
C THR A 312 22.14 -8.22 -2.58
N ARG A 313 22.83 -9.35 -2.38
CA ARG A 313 24.09 -9.41 -1.60
C ARG A 313 25.23 -8.62 -2.24
N LEU A 314 25.35 -8.57 -3.57
CA LEU A 314 26.39 -7.80 -4.25
C LEU A 314 26.19 -6.30 -4.03
N THR A 315 25.00 -5.77 -4.34
CA THR A 315 24.69 -4.34 -4.18
C THR A 315 24.88 -3.90 -2.73
N SER A 316 24.39 -4.67 -1.76
CA SER A 316 24.51 -4.33 -0.33
C SER A 316 25.96 -4.33 0.17
N ARG A 317 26.75 -5.36 -0.17
CA ARG A 317 28.17 -5.42 0.19
C ARG A 317 28.97 -4.28 -0.44
N PHE A 318 28.69 -3.95 -1.70
CA PHE A 318 29.38 -2.87 -2.39
C PHE A 318 29.03 -1.50 -1.78
N LEU A 319 27.76 -1.27 -1.44
CA LEU A 319 27.28 -0.07 -0.75
C LEU A 319 27.87 0.11 0.66
N VAL A 320 28.06 -0.99 1.40
CA VAL A 320 28.72 -0.98 2.72
C VAL A 320 30.22 -0.68 2.61
N LEU A 321 30.93 -1.35 1.68
CA LEU A 321 32.35 -1.07 1.42
C LEU A 321 32.59 0.37 0.95
N TRP A 322 31.63 0.93 0.19
CA TRP A 322 31.60 2.33 -0.19
C TRP A 322 31.58 3.25 1.03
N HIS A 323 30.55 3.16 1.87
CA HIS A 323 30.43 4.10 2.99
C HIS A 323 31.51 3.91 4.07
N LEU A 324 32.16 2.75 4.12
CA LEU A 324 33.34 2.52 4.96
C LEU A 324 34.61 3.20 4.42
N THR A 325 34.81 3.30 3.11
CA THR A 325 36.02 3.94 2.53
C THR A 325 35.83 5.41 2.15
N LEU A 326 34.58 5.87 2.00
CA LEU A 326 34.20 7.25 1.65
C LEU A 326 34.89 8.33 2.50
N PRO A 327 34.90 8.28 3.85
CA PRO A 327 35.47 9.37 4.64
C PRO A 327 37.00 9.47 4.56
N VAL A 328 37.69 8.39 4.18
CA VAL A 328 39.15 8.40 3.94
C VAL A 328 39.48 9.16 2.65
N ILE A 329 38.60 9.09 1.66
CA ILE A 329 38.81 9.71 0.35
C ILE A 329 38.40 11.19 0.36
N LEU A 330 37.35 11.55 1.10
CA LEU A 330 36.89 12.94 1.21
C LEU A 330 37.76 13.81 2.15
N TRP A 331 38.73 13.25 2.87
CA TRP A 331 39.45 14.00 3.91
C TRP A 331 40.20 15.23 3.37
N ASP A 332 41.01 15.09 2.31
CA ASP A 332 41.84 16.18 1.78
C ASP A 332 40.98 17.38 1.31
N ASP A 333 39.82 17.12 0.70
CA ASP A 333 38.92 18.15 0.17
C ASP A 333 38.01 18.76 1.25
N CYS A 334 37.50 17.95 2.19
CA CYS A 334 36.39 18.34 3.08
C CYS A 334 36.81 18.56 4.54
N ASN A 335 37.92 17.98 5.01
CA ASN A 335 38.28 17.95 6.44
C ASN A 335 37.05 17.56 7.30
N TRP A 336 36.66 18.36 8.31
CA TRP A 336 35.48 18.08 9.15
C TRP A 336 34.12 18.04 8.42
N ILE A 337 34.01 18.60 7.22
CA ILE A 337 32.79 18.51 6.38
C ILE A 337 32.55 17.06 5.91
N VAL A 338 33.55 16.18 6.03
CA VAL A 338 33.41 14.73 5.77
C VAL A 338 32.29 14.07 6.57
N VAL A 339 32.02 14.54 7.79
CA VAL A 339 30.99 13.96 8.67
C VAL A 339 29.57 14.22 8.13
N PRO A 340 29.12 15.47 7.91
CA PRO A 340 27.83 15.73 7.27
C PRO A 340 27.77 15.24 5.81
N ALA A 341 28.87 15.24 5.07
CA ALA A 341 28.90 14.68 3.71
C ALA A 341 28.64 13.16 3.70
N THR A 342 29.28 12.41 4.60
CA THR A 342 29.06 10.96 4.77
C THR A 342 27.64 10.68 5.25
N PHE A 343 27.11 11.47 6.19
CA PHE A 343 25.72 11.36 6.66
C PHE A 343 24.72 11.54 5.49
N ILE A 344 24.86 12.60 4.69
CA ILE A 344 23.97 12.86 3.54
C ILE A 344 24.10 11.75 2.48
N SER A 345 25.32 11.30 2.19
CA SER A 345 25.58 10.21 1.23
C SER A 345 24.93 8.90 1.67
N ALA A 346 25.16 8.48 2.93
CA ALA A 346 24.60 7.27 3.50
C ALA A 346 23.06 7.34 3.56
N ALA A 347 22.50 8.44 4.10
CA ALA A 347 21.06 8.63 4.17
C ALA A 347 20.38 8.64 2.79
N SER A 348 21.08 9.05 1.73
CA SER A 348 20.56 9.02 0.37
C SER A 348 20.64 7.62 -0.26
N LEU A 349 21.81 6.98 -0.22
CA LEU A 349 22.05 5.74 -0.97
C LEU A 349 21.48 4.50 -0.27
N PHE A 350 21.52 4.41 1.07
CA PHE A 350 20.82 3.33 1.78
C PHE A 350 19.29 3.50 1.71
N CYS A 351 18.76 4.73 1.58
CA CYS A 351 17.33 4.93 1.33
C CYS A 351 16.88 4.32 0.01
N ILE A 352 17.69 4.44 -1.06
CA ILE A 352 17.40 3.80 -2.35
C ILE A 352 17.44 2.26 -2.22
N GLU A 353 18.41 1.70 -1.48
CA GLU A 353 18.48 0.25 -1.23
C GLU A 353 17.27 -0.28 -0.43
N GLU A 354 16.90 0.41 0.67
CA GLU A 354 15.77 0.09 1.55
C GLU A 354 14.43 0.22 0.81
N VAL A 355 14.24 1.27 0.00
CA VAL A 355 13.07 1.39 -0.90
C VAL A 355 13.02 0.20 -1.88
N GLY A 356 14.18 -0.27 -2.36
CA GLY A 356 14.28 -1.53 -3.10
C GLY A 356 13.72 -2.73 -2.31
N VAL A 357 14.08 -2.89 -1.02
CA VAL A 357 13.55 -3.97 -0.15
C VAL A 357 12.03 -3.84 -0.02
N LEU A 358 11.54 -2.64 0.25
CA LEU A 358 10.12 -2.38 0.53
C LEU A 358 9.20 -2.61 -0.66
N ILE A 359 9.72 -2.48 -1.88
CA ILE A 359 8.99 -2.74 -3.13
C ILE A 359 9.11 -4.24 -3.53
N GLU A 360 10.14 -4.94 -3.05
CA GLU A 360 10.35 -6.38 -3.28
C GLU A 360 9.26 -7.28 -2.63
N GLU A 361 8.43 -6.72 -1.72
CA GLU A 361 7.27 -7.39 -1.10
C GLU A 361 5.91 -6.78 -1.53
N PRO A 362 5.35 -7.17 -2.70
CA PRO A 362 4.15 -6.55 -3.27
C PRO A 362 2.92 -6.55 -2.37
N PHE A 363 2.60 -7.69 -1.74
CA PHE A 363 1.30 -7.88 -1.09
C PHE A 363 1.14 -7.05 0.19
N ALA A 364 2.22 -6.75 0.91
CA ALA A 364 2.25 -5.79 2.01
C ALA A 364 2.35 -4.32 1.56
N MET A 365 2.64 -4.08 0.27
CA MET A 365 2.69 -2.74 -0.34
C MET A 365 1.31 -2.30 -0.90
N LEU A 366 0.45 -3.27 -1.26
CA LEU A 366 -0.88 -3.07 -1.84
C LEU A 366 -1.99 -2.93 -0.79
N ALA A 367 -3.12 -2.33 -1.18
CA ALA A 367 -4.31 -2.15 -0.34
C ALA A 367 -5.28 -3.35 -0.43
N LEU A 368 -4.79 -4.56 -0.09
CA LEU A 368 -5.55 -5.80 -0.34
C LEU A 368 -6.89 -5.86 0.39
N ASP A 369 -6.97 -5.37 1.64
CA ASP A 369 -8.22 -5.30 2.41
C ASP A 369 -9.31 -4.51 1.66
N GLU A 370 -8.98 -3.31 1.17
CA GLU A 370 -9.92 -2.44 0.47
C GLU A 370 -10.24 -2.97 -0.93
N LEU A 371 -9.31 -3.67 -1.59
CA LEU A 371 -9.57 -4.34 -2.88
C LEU A 371 -10.53 -5.53 -2.72
N CYS A 372 -10.39 -6.34 -1.67
CA CYS A 372 -11.37 -7.37 -1.31
C CYS A 372 -12.75 -6.75 -1.04
N LYS A 373 -12.78 -5.71 -0.20
CA LYS A 373 -14.00 -4.98 0.15
C LYS A 373 -14.69 -4.38 -1.09
N GLN A 374 -13.95 -3.75 -2.00
CA GLN A 374 -14.49 -3.15 -3.21
C GLN A 374 -15.21 -4.17 -4.11
N VAL A 375 -14.67 -5.40 -4.25
CA VAL A 375 -15.34 -6.46 -5.02
C VAL A 375 -16.52 -7.06 -4.27
N HIS A 376 -16.44 -7.20 -2.95
CA HIS A 376 -17.58 -7.62 -2.12
C HIS A 376 -18.76 -6.65 -2.25
N GLU A 377 -18.51 -5.34 -2.11
CA GLU A 377 -19.50 -4.27 -2.30
C GLU A 377 -20.06 -4.26 -3.73
N SER A 378 -19.21 -4.44 -4.75
CA SER A 378 -19.63 -4.51 -6.16
C SER A 378 -20.51 -5.73 -6.47
N ILE A 379 -20.24 -6.89 -5.86
CA ILE A 379 -21.07 -8.09 -6.02
C ILE A 379 -22.40 -7.92 -5.28
N GLN A 380 -22.40 -7.35 -4.06
CA GLN A 380 -23.62 -7.07 -3.31
C GLN A 380 -24.54 -6.07 -4.03
N ASP A 381 -24.00 -5.00 -4.60
CA ASP A 381 -24.77 -4.04 -5.41
C ASP A 381 -25.35 -4.70 -6.66
N ALA A 382 -24.57 -5.53 -7.36
CA ALA A 382 -25.06 -6.31 -8.50
C ALA A 382 -26.23 -7.24 -8.12
N ILE A 383 -26.14 -7.94 -6.98
CA ILE A 383 -27.22 -8.81 -6.46
C ILE A 383 -28.47 -7.98 -6.12
N ALA A 384 -28.31 -6.82 -5.49
CA ALA A 384 -29.42 -5.92 -5.16
C ALA A 384 -30.11 -5.36 -6.43
N MET A 385 -29.33 -5.08 -7.49
CA MET A 385 -29.84 -4.53 -8.74
C MET A 385 -30.40 -5.58 -9.72
N GLU A 386 -30.04 -6.87 -9.59
CA GLU A 386 -30.47 -7.95 -10.49
C GLU A 386 -31.99 -7.95 -10.71
N GLY A 387 -32.77 -7.96 -9.63
CA GLY A 387 -34.24 -7.95 -9.67
C GLY A 387 -34.83 -6.65 -10.25
N VAL A 388 -34.24 -5.50 -9.94
CA VAL A 388 -34.69 -4.19 -10.44
C VAL A 388 -34.49 -4.07 -11.96
N VAL A 389 -33.32 -4.48 -12.45
CA VAL A 389 -32.98 -4.47 -13.88
C VAL A 389 -33.83 -5.49 -14.64
N LYS A 390 -33.99 -6.71 -14.11
CA LYS A 390 -34.88 -7.75 -14.66
C LYS A 390 -36.32 -7.23 -14.79
N GLY A 391 -36.85 -6.58 -13.76
CA GLY A 391 -38.16 -5.94 -13.78
C GLY A 391 -38.32 -4.85 -14.84
N GLN A 392 -37.34 -3.94 -14.97
CA GLN A 392 -37.39 -2.88 -16.00
C GLN A 392 -37.26 -3.39 -17.44
N ILE A 393 -36.51 -4.48 -17.67
CA ILE A 393 -36.40 -5.11 -18.99
C ILE A 393 -37.73 -5.78 -19.37
N LEU A 394 -38.36 -6.49 -18.42
CA LEU A 394 -39.66 -7.15 -18.63
C LEU A 394 -40.78 -6.14 -18.87
N SER A 395 -40.83 -5.03 -18.12
CA SER A 395 -41.85 -3.98 -18.35
C SER A 395 -41.68 -3.35 -19.73
N LYS A 396 -40.47 -2.92 -20.12
CA LYS A 396 -40.18 -2.41 -21.47
C LYS A 396 -40.59 -3.40 -22.58
N LYS A 397 -40.31 -4.70 -22.40
CA LYS A 397 -40.73 -5.75 -23.34
C LYS A 397 -42.26 -5.80 -23.48
N SER A 398 -43.00 -5.76 -22.38
CA SER A 398 -44.47 -5.75 -22.40
C SER A 398 -45.06 -4.52 -23.11
N SER A 399 -44.52 -3.32 -22.85
CA SER A 399 -44.93 -2.08 -23.51
C SER A 399 -44.67 -2.12 -25.03
N HIS A 400 -43.52 -2.64 -25.46
CA HIS A 400 -43.24 -2.82 -26.89
C HIS A 400 -44.20 -3.82 -27.54
N SER A 401 -44.49 -4.97 -26.91
CA SER A 401 -45.46 -5.92 -27.47
C SER A 401 -46.87 -5.33 -27.60
N ALA A 402 -47.34 -4.56 -26.61
CA ALA A 402 -48.64 -3.90 -26.69
C ALA A 402 -48.70 -2.91 -27.86
N HIS A 403 -47.69 -2.05 -28.00
CA HIS A 403 -47.68 -1.02 -29.04
C HIS A 403 -47.50 -1.59 -30.46
N SER A 404 -46.74 -2.70 -30.61
CA SER A 404 -46.71 -3.46 -31.87
C SER A 404 -48.06 -4.10 -32.21
N GLN A 405 -48.84 -4.51 -31.21
CA GLN A 405 -50.15 -5.12 -31.40
C GLN A 405 -51.21 -4.09 -31.83
N GLU A 406 -51.23 -2.90 -31.21
CA GLU A 406 -52.04 -1.74 -31.64
C GLU A 406 -51.72 -1.30 -33.07
N CYS A 407 -50.43 -1.26 -33.43
CA CYS A 407 -50.01 -0.87 -34.77
C CYS A 407 -50.45 -1.90 -35.84
N SER A 408 -50.57 -3.17 -35.49
CA SER A 408 -51.02 -4.24 -36.40
C SER A 408 -52.53 -4.22 -36.67
N THR A 409 -53.36 -3.67 -35.77
CA THR A 409 -54.83 -3.72 -35.93
C THR A 409 -55.38 -2.73 -36.96
N ASN A 410 -54.62 -1.70 -37.33
CA ASN A 410 -55.06 -0.65 -38.26
C ASN A 410 -54.82 -1.01 -39.75
N GLY A 411 -54.43 -2.26 -40.06
CA GLY A 411 -53.85 -2.67 -41.34
C GLY A 411 -54.73 -3.45 -42.32
N ARG A 412 -56.08 -3.43 -42.19
CA ARG A 412 -56.99 -4.14 -43.12
C ARG A 412 -58.19 -3.28 -43.55
N PRO A 413 -58.24 -2.81 -44.81
CA PRO A 413 -59.48 -2.33 -45.39
C PRO A 413 -60.41 -3.53 -45.67
N SER A 414 -61.64 -3.48 -45.15
CA SER A 414 -62.70 -4.41 -45.52
C SER A 414 -63.20 -4.08 -46.93
N GLY A 415 -62.97 -4.98 -47.89
CA GLY A 415 -63.47 -4.82 -49.26
C GLY A 415 -64.98 -5.05 -49.35
N THR A 416 -65.68 -4.12 -50.00
CA THR A 416 -67.08 -4.18 -50.44
C THR A 416 -67.19 -3.44 -51.76
#